data_AF-A0A7D9D9T8-F1
#
_entry.id   AF-A0A7D9D9T8-F1
#
_cell.length_a   1.000
_cell.length_b   1.000
_cell.length_c   1.000
_cell.angle_alpha   90.00
_cell.angle_beta   90.00
_cell.angle_gamma   90.00
#
_symmetry.space_group_name_H-M   'P 1'
#
loop_
_entity.id
_entity.type
_entity.pdbx_description
1 polymer ?
#
loop_
_entity_poly.entity_id
_entity_poly.type
_entity_poly.pdbx_seq_one_letter_code
_entity_poly.pdbx_strand_id
1 'polypeptide(L)'
;MPYQFIIFDLETSDTGSKAEIFQLSAITQTGSMYPSYIMPKSNISHGASRVNNLTVEIKNGTRSLCKNSVPVAAMSIENALSSFIKFIQHACSINSCGTQSIPVLIGHNAAVFDVPVLLRNSGKLYDEQLDQINVNFGDSLLLIKSLIQSQHAPLKLTNRDYCRVNISSVYQCLFKDEFNAHDALEDVKALRKIFSPELAIDIRTIVNSSQIQTVCDARMDLDHIDKRLELFQTFVGGLYCPQASKSPITHSMTLKIAGSGLSYKDLYQT
;
A
#
# COMPACT_ATOMS: atom_id res chain seq x y z
N MET A 1 6.70 13.17 21.49
CA MET A 1 6.00 13.81 20.36
C MET A 1 4.71 13.05 20.11
N PRO A 2 3.57 13.71 19.88
CA PRO A 2 2.35 13.03 19.44
C PRO A 2 2.54 12.47 18.02
N TYR A 3 1.87 11.36 17.72
CA TYR A 3 1.80 10.83 16.35
C TYR A 3 0.58 11.42 15.64
N GLN A 4 0.76 11.79 14.37
CA GLN A 4 -0.35 12.09 13.46
C GLN A 4 -0.51 10.91 12.51
N PHE A 5 -1.53 10.08 12.75
CA PHE A 5 -1.85 8.99 11.82
C PHE A 5 -2.57 9.56 10.60
N ILE A 6 -2.10 9.16 9.43
CA ILE A 6 -2.70 9.48 8.14
C ILE A 6 -2.89 8.14 7.44
N ILE A 7 -4.14 7.77 7.22
CA ILE A 7 -4.47 6.55 6.52
C ILE A 7 -4.31 6.80 5.02
N PHE A 8 -3.63 5.93 4.30
CA PHE A 8 -3.43 6.07 2.85
C PHE A 8 -3.58 4.73 2.13
N ASP A 9 -3.91 4.81 0.84
CA ASP A 9 -4.09 3.66 -0.05
C ASP A 9 -3.78 4.05 -1.50
N LEU A 10 -3.32 3.08 -2.30
CA LEU A 10 -3.00 3.26 -3.71
C LEU A 10 -3.78 2.29 -4.58
N GLU A 11 -4.26 2.81 -5.72
CA GLU A 11 -4.65 1.96 -6.85
C GLU A 11 -3.63 2.05 -7.98
N THR A 12 -3.31 0.90 -8.58
CA THR A 12 -2.17 0.76 -9.49
C THR A 12 -2.54 0.11 -10.82
N SER A 13 -1.84 0.51 -11.88
CA SER A 13 -2.08 0.07 -13.26
C SER A 13 -1.90 -1.44 -13.47
N ASP A 14 -1.14 -2.09 -12.59
CA ASP A 14 -0.91 -3.52 -12.59
C ASP A 14 -0.41 -3.98 -11.21
N THR A 15 -0.21 -5.29 -11.05
CA THR A 15 0.48 -5.88 -9.89
C THR A 15 1.94 -6.17 -10.23
N GLY A 16 2.91 -5.54 -9.58
CA GLY A 16 4.33 -5.85 -9.73
C GLY A 16 5.27 -4.64 -9.76
N SER A 17 6.55 -4.86 -10.10
CA SER A 17 7.58 -3.81 -10.07
C SER A 17 7.41 -2.70 -11.13
N LYS A 18 6.53 -2.91 -12.11
CA LYS A 18 6.20 -1.90 -13.14
C LYS A 18 4.86 -1.21 -12.89
N ALA A 19 4.23 -1.47 -11.75
CA ALA A 19 2.97 -0.87 -11.38
C ALA A 19 3.11 0.66 -11.27
N GLU A 20 2.27 1.38 -12.00
CA GLU A 20 2.17 2.84 -11.94
C GLU A 20 0.96 3.22 -11.08
N ILE A 21 1.10 4.25 -10.26
CA ILE A 21 0.00 4.75 -9.44
C ILE A 21 -0.96 5.53 -10.33
N PHE A 22 -2.25 5.21 -10.29
CA PHE A 22 -3.29 6.04 -10.93
C PHE A 22 -4.31 6.60 -9.92
N GLN A 23 -4.31 6.13 -8.68
CA GLN A 23 -5.04 6.75 -7.58
C GLN A 23 -4.18 6.73 -6.32
N LEU A 24 -4.10 7.87 -5.64
CA LEU A 24 -3.48 8.02 -4.33
C LEU A 24 -4.50 8.73 -3.46
N SER A 25 -4.97 8.04 -2.43
CA SER A 25 -5.90 8.63 -1.47
C SER A 25 -5.31 8.62 -0.07
N ALA A 26 -5.65 9.64 0.72
CA ALA A 26 -5.33 9.66 2.13
C ALA A 26 -6.39 10.39 2.96
N ILE A 27 -6.46 10.06 4.25
CA ILE A 27 -7.35 10.71 5.20
C ILE A 27 -6.68 10.82 6.58
N THR A 28 -6.78 12.00 7.19
CA THR A 28 -6.29 12.23 8.55
C THR A 28 -7.24 11.65 9.60
N GLN A 29 -6.80 11.55 10.85
CA GLN A 29 -7.67 11.21 11.98
C GLN A 29 -8.86 12.19 12.10
N THR A 30 -8.63 13.48 11.85
CA THR A 30 -9.65 14.53 11.88
C THR A 30 -10.62 14.49 10.69
N GLY A 31 -10.30 13.71 9.65
CA GLY A 31 -11.16 13.51 8.48
C GLY A 31 -10.84 14.40 7.27
N SER A 32 -9.73 15.16 7.30
CA SER A 32 -9.24 15.85 6.11
C SER A 32 -8.81 14.82 5.08
N MET A 33 -9.34 14.92 3.87
CA MET A 33 -9.13 13.96 2.79
C MET A 33 -8.22 14.52 1.70
N TYR A 34 -7.46 13.63 1.07
CA TYR A 34 -6.65 13.89 -0.11
C TYR A 34 -6.99 12.84 -1.17
N PRO A 35 -8.03 13.03 -2.00
CA PRO A 35 -8.31 12.16 -3.13
C PRO A 35 -7.57 12.66 -4.37
N SER A 36 -6.67 11.85 -4.93
CA SER A 36 -5.95 12.21 -6.16
C SER A 36 -5.99 11.10 -7.19
N TYR A 37 -6.41 11.46 -8.41
CA TYR A 37 -6.20 10.64 -9.59
C TYR A 37 -4.92 11.08 -10.30
N ILE A 38 -4.12 10.11 -10.72
CA ILE A 38 -2.83 10.32 -11.37
C ILE A 38 -2.91 9.69 -12.77
N MET A 39 -2.46 10.42 -13.79
CA MET A 39 -2.39 9.88 -15.14
C MET A 39 -1.18 8.96 -15.28
N PRO A 40 -1.36 7.62 -15.42
CA PRO A 40 -0.23 6.73 -15.64
C PRO A 40 0.34 6.93 -17.05
N LYS A 41 1.62 6.63 -17.26
CA LYS A 41 2.28 6.69 -18.58
C LYS A 41 1.78 5.56 -19.48
N SER A 42 1.62 4.37 -18.92
CA SER A 42 1.10 3.19 -19.63
C SER A 42 -0.42 3.09 -19.53
N ASN A 43 -1.01 2.15 -20.27
CA ASN A 43 -2.41 1.78 -20.08
C ASN A 43 -2.56 0.91 -18.82
N ILE A 44 -3.75 0.90 -18.25
CA ILE A 44 -4.10 0.05 -17.10
C ILE A 44 -4.31 -1.38 -17.61
N SER A 45 -3.76 -2.38 -16.90
CA SER A 45 -3.93 -3.78 -17.25
C SER A 45 -5.40 -4.18 -17.19
N HIS A 46 -5.80 -5.18 -18.00
CA HIS A 46 -7.18 -5.67 -17.97
C HIS A 46 -7.57 -6.18 -16.58
N GLY A 47 -6.62 -6.80 -15.86
CA GLY A 47 -6.83 -7.28 -14.50
C GLY A 47 -7.15 -6.14 -13.53
N ALA A 48 -6.35 -5.07 -13.55
CA ALA A 48 -6.59 -3.89 -12.74
C ALA A 48 -7.90 -3.19 -13.13
N SER A 49 -8.10 -2.90 -14.43
CA SER A 49 -9.29 -2.20 -14.93
C SER A 49 -10.60 -2.87 -14.52
N ARG A 50 -10.64 -4.22 -14.46
CA ARG A 50 -11.82 -4.98 -14.06
C ARG A 50 -12.18 -4.81 -12.59
N VAL A 51 -11.20 -4.46 -11.75
CA VAL A 51 -11.34 -4.41 -10.29
C VAL A 51 -11.69 -2.98 -9.84
N ASN A 52 -10.99 -1.98 -10.36
CA ASN A 52 -11.17 -0.57 -9.98
C ASN A 52 -12.07 0.24 -10.95
N ASN A 53 -12.47 -0.35 -12.08
CA ASN A 53 -13.23 0.30 -13.14
C ASN A 53 -12.57 1.56 -13.72
N LEU A 54 -11.24 1.64 -13.68
CA LEU A 54 -10.44 2.71 -14.27
C LEU A 54 -9.78 2.24 -15.56
N THR A 55 -9.83 3.09 -16.57
CA THR A 55 -9.22 2.85 -17.88
C THR A 55 -8.57 4.11 -18.41
N VAL A 56 -7.51 3.98 -19.22
CA VAL A 56 -7.02 5.10 -20.02
C VAL A 56 -7.64 5.03 -21.41
N GLU A 57 -8.37 6.08 -21.78
CA GLU A 57 -8.96 6.25 -23.10
C GLU A 57 -8.14 7.26 -23.92
N ILE A 58 -8.10 7.07 -25.24
CA ILE A 58 -7.47 8.02 -26.16
C ILE A 58 -8.56 8.56 -27.09
N LYS A 59 -8.86 9.85 -26.98
CA LYS A 59 -9.82 10.55 -27.84
C LYS A 59 -9.10 11.70 -28.54
N ASN A 60 -9.13 11.72 -29.87
CA ASN A 60 -8.45 12.74 -30.70
C ASN A 60 -6.96 12.93 -30.36
N GLY A 61 -6.26 11.84 -30.01
CA GLY A 61 -4.85 11.88 -29.61
C GLY A 61 -4.60 12.34 -28.17
N THR A 62 -5.63 12.75 -27.42
CA THR A 62 -5.54 13.10 -26.00
C THR A 62 -5.84 11.89 -25.14
N ARG A 63 -4.93 11.57 -24.20
CA ARG A 63 -5.15 10.53 -23.18
C ARG A 63 -6.03 11.10 -22.06
N SER A 64 -7.01 10.34 -21.59
CA SER A 64 -7.84 10.67 -20.44
C SER A 64 -8.00 9.45 -19.55
N LEU A 65 -7.87 9.63 -18.23
CA LEU A 65 -8.22 8.61 -17.26
C LEU A 65 -9.73 8.66 -17.06
N CYS A 66 -10.40 7.52 -17.16
CA CYS A 66 -11.84 7.39 -17.04
C CYS A 66 -12.19 6.38 -15.95
N LYS A 67 -13.12 6.73 -15.06
CA LYS A 67 -13.72 5.81 -14.09
C LYS A 67 -15.14 5.49 -14.53
N ASN A 68 -15.49 4.21 -14.69
CA ASN A 68 -16.78 3.80 -15.25
C ASN A 68 -17.08 4.49 -16.60
N SER A 69 -16.07 4.60 -17.48
CA SER A 69 -16.14 5.31 -18.77
C SER A 69 -16.42 6.82 -18.67
N VAL A 70 -16.38 7.41 -17.48
CA VAL A 70 -16.49 8.85 -17.26
C VAL A 70 -15.11 9.44 -16.99
N PRO A 71 -14.67 10.46 -17.74
CA PRO A 71 -13.38 11.12 -17.50
C PRO A 71 -13.27 11.67 -16.08
N VAL A 72 -12.15 11.40 -15.41
CA VAL A 72 -11.81 11.97 -14.10
C VAL A 72 -10.68 12.98 -14.23
N ALA A 73 -10.68 13.99 -13.37
CA ALA A 73 -9.61 14.97 -13.30
C ALA A 73 -8.35 14.29 -12.74
N ALA A 74 -7.41 13.96 -13.63
CA ALA A 74 -6.13 13.36 -13.28
C ALA A 74 -4.99 14.35 -13.45
N MET A 75 -4.03 14.32 -12.53
CA MET A 75 -2.81 15.14 -12.60
C MET A 75 -1.59 14.28 -12.90
N SER A 76 -0.44 14.93 -13.11
CA SER A 76 0.83 14.19 -13.22
C SER A 76 1.26 13.65 -11.86
N ILE A 77 2.09 12.61 -11.85
CA ILE A 77 2.62 12.03 -10.62
C ILE A 77 3.41 13.06 -9.81
N GLU A 78 4.18 13.93 -10.45
CA GLU A 78 4.98 14.97 -9.79
C GLU A 78 4.08 15.97 -9.04
N ASN A 79 2.97 16.39 -9.66
CA ASN A 79 2.00 17.28 -9.02
C ASN A 79 1.31 16.60 -7.86
N ALA A 80 0.86 15.35 -8.03
CA ALA A 80 0.20 14.58 -6.97
C ALA A 80 1.13 14.34 -5.77
N LEU A 81 2.39 14.01 -6.00
CA LEU A 81 3.37 13.81 -4.94
C LEU A 81 3.67 15.12 -4.21
N SER A 82 3.83 16.23 -4.95
CA SER A 82 4.04 17.56 -4.37
C SER A 82 2.86 18.01 -3.49
N SER A 83 1.62 17.84 -3.97
CA SER A 83 0.45 18.17 -3.15
C SER A 83 0.23 17.20 -2.00
N PHE A 84 0.63 15.94 -2.12
CA PHE A 84 0.55 14.98 -1.02
C PHE A 84 1.51 15.34 0.13
N ILE A 85 2.75 15.77 -0.16
CA ILE A 85 3.67 16.28 0.86
C ILE A 85 3.08 17.49 1.59
N LYS A 86 2.48 18.43 0.86
CA LYS A 86 1.82 19.60 1.46
C LYS A 86 0.65 19.18 2.36
N PHE A 87 -0.12 18.18 1.95
CA PHE A 87 -1.18 17.60 2.77
C PHE A 87 -0.66 17.01 4.08
N ILE A 88 0.43 16.24 4.04
CA ILE A 88 1.07 15.66 5.24
C ILE A 88 1.59 16.77 6.16
N GLN A 89 2.31 17.76 5.61
CA GLN A 89 2.82 18.91 6.36
C GLN A 89 1.70 19.69 7.04
N HIS A 90 0.60 19.93 6.34
CA HIS A 90 -0.56 20.62 6.90
C HIS A 90 -1.18 19.82 8.06
N ALA A 91 -1.36 18.51 7.87
CA ALA A 91 -1.88 17.61 8.90
C ALA A 91 -1.00 17.55 10.15
N CYS A 92 0.31 17.73 10.01
CA CYS A 92 1.29 17.67 11.10
C CYS A 92 1.75 19.04 11.60
N SER A 93 1.11 20.12 11.16
CA SER A 93 1.48 21.49 11.53
C SER A 93 1.43 21.68 13.06
N ILE A 94 2.22 22.65 13.54
CA ILE A 94 2.36 22.94 14.98
C ILE A 94 0.98 23.14 15.59
N ASN A 95 0.62 22.28 16.54
CA ASN A 95 -0.65 22.41 17.24
C ASN A 95 -0.63 23.63 18.19
N SER A 96 -1.78 23.97 18.76
CA SER A 96 -1.92 25.10 19.69
C SER A 96 -1.00 25.04 20.92
N CYS A 97 -0.38 23.89 21.19
CA CYS A 97 0.57 23.66 22.28
C CYS A 97 2.04 23.71 21.84
N GLY A 98 2.34 24.19 20.63
CA GLY A 98 3.71 24.37 20.15
C GLY A 98 4.43 23.06 19.80
N THR A 99 3.72 21.93 19.73
CA THR A 99 4.33 20.62 19.46
C THR A 99 4.01 20.17 18.04
N GLN A 100 5.04 19.79 17.29
CA GLN A 100 4.88 19.15 15.99
C GLN A 100 4.62 17.65 16.16
N SER A 101 3.62 17.13 15.45
CA SER A 101 3.33 15.70 15.44
C SER A 101 4.25 14.96 14.47
N ILE A 102 4.59 13.71 14.80
CA ILE A 102 5.33 12.82 13.89
C ILE A 102 4.31 12.22 12.88
N PRO A 103 4.45 12.47 11.58
CA PRO A 103 3.60 11.84 10.57
C PRO A 103 3.83 10.34 10.50
N VAL A 104 2.74 9.58 10.54
CA VAL A 104 2.76 8.13 10.31
C VAL A 104 1.71 7.78 9.26
N LEU A 105 2.18 7.41 8.07
CA LEU A 105 1.36 6.94 6.96
C LEU A 105 1.02 5.47 7.17
N ILE A 106 -0.25 5.14 7.37
CA ILE A 106 -0.72 3.77 7.60
C ILE A 106 -1.56 3.32 6.41
N GLY A 107 -1.13 2.26 5.73
CA GLY A 107 -1.95 1.55 4.75
C GLY A 107 -2.23 0.11 5.19
N HIS A 108 -2.96 -0.64 4.37
CA HIS A 108 -3.24 -2.05 4.64
C HIS A 108 -2.38 -2.96 3.77
N ASN A 109 -1.51 -3.77 4.37
CA ASN A 109 -0.49 -4.54 3.65
C ASN A 109 0.53 -3.62 2.93
N ALA A 110 0.71 -2.41 3.46
CA ALA A 110 1.44 -1.34 2.83
C ALA A 110 2.94 -1.60 2.74
N ALA A 111 3.53 -2.32 3.70
CA ALA A 111 4.98 -2.56 3.72
C ALA A 111 5.45 -3.40 2.53
N VAL A 112 4.58 -4.24 1.97
CA VAL A 112 4.89 -5.10 0.83
C VAL A 112 4.33 -4.61 -0.50
N PHE A 113 3.41 -3.64 -0.49
CA PHE A 113 2.75 -3.15 -1.68
C PHE A 113 2.77 -1.62 -1.80
N ASP A 114 1.93 -0.90 -1.06
CA ASP A 114 1.74 0.54 -1.24
C ASP A 114 3.01 1.36 -1.04
N VAL A 115 3.79 1.06 0.01
CA VAL A 115 5.03 1.77 0.30
C VAL A 115 6.09 1.49 -0.78
N PRO A 116 6.41 0.23 -1.13
CA PRO A 116 7.27 -0.06 -2.28
C PRO A 116 6.81 0.60 -3.58
N VAL A 117 5.51 0.61 -3.88
CA VAL A 117 4.98 1.23 -5.11
C VAL A 117 5.15 2.75 -5.08
N LEU A 118 4.80 3.40 -3.96
CA LEU A 118 4.98 4.84 -3.75
C LEU A 118 6.44 5.23 -4.01
N LEU A 119 7.35 4.59 -3.28
CA LEU A 119 8.78 4.85 -3.32
C LEU A 119 9.40 4.55 -4.70
N ARG A 120 8.91 3.54 -5.41
CA ARG A 120 9.38 3.23 -6.78
C ARG A 120 8.92 4.26 -7.81
N ASN A 121 7.71 4.81 -7.65
CA ASN A 121 7.13 5.79 -8.56
C ASN A 121 7.57 7.25 -8.26
N SER A 122 8.07 7.52 -7.06
CA SER A 122 8.38 8.87 -6.59
C SER A 122 9.83 9.31 -6.81
N GLY A 123 10.77 8.37 -6.81
CA GLY A 123 12.20 8.64 -6.94
C GLY A 123 12.84 9.31 -5.72
N LYS A 124 14.17 9.43 -5.75
CA LYS A 124 15.00 9.82 -4.60
C LYS A 124 14.70 11.19 -4.01
N LEU A 125 14.40 12.19 -4.85
CA LEU A 125 14.08 13.54 -4.36
C LEU A 125 12.84 13.54 -3.46
N TYR A 126 11.87 12.68 -3.75
CA TYR A 126 10.68 12.55 -2.93
C TYR A 126 10.98 11.92 -1.57
N ASP A 127 11.90 10.96 -1.51
CA ASP A 127 12.34 10.35 -0.26
C ASP A 127 12.97 11.39 0.66
N GLU A 128 13.85 12.22 0.10
CA GLU A 128 14.48 13.31 0.81
C GLU A 128 13.43 14.29 1.36
N GLN A 129 12.35 14.54 0.61
CA GLN A 129 11.22 15.35 1.09
C GLN A 129 10.45 14.68 2.23
N LEU A 130 10.20 13.36 2.16
CA LEU A 130 9.56 12.60 3.23
C LEU A 130 10.42 12.56 4.51
N ASP A 131 11.73 12.36 4.36
CA ASP A 131 12.71 12.38 5.44
C ASP A 131 12.79 13.76 6.12
N GLN A 132 12.78 14.83 5.33
CA GLN A 132 12.78 16.22 5.84
C GLN A 132 11.57 16.51 6.75
N ILE A 133 10.42 15.86 6.51
CA ILE A 133 9.22 16.00 7.34
C ILE A 133 9.05 14.84 8.33
N ASN A 134 10.06 13.97 8.46
CA ASN A 134 10.13 12.85 9.39
C ASN A 134 8.93 11.88 9.27
N VAL A 135 8.54 11.57 8.04
CA VAL A 135 7.49 10.57 7.76
C VAL A 135 7.97 9.18 8.16
N ASN A 136 7.07 8.45 8.83
CA ASN A 136 7.20 7.02 9.03
C ASN A 136 6.04 6.29 8.34
N PHE A 137 6.26 5.04 7.98
CA PHE A 137 5.25 4.16 7.41
C PHE A 137 4.82 3.11 8.43
N GLY A 138 3.55 2.71 8.41
CA GLY A 138 3.01 1.61 9.19
C GLY A 138 2.09 0.72 8.37
N ASP A 139 1.96 -0.53 8.81
CA ASP A 139 1.15 -1.54 8.14
C ASP A 139 0.03 -2.05 9.07
N SER A 140 -1.21 -1.71 8.73
CA SER A 140 -2.38 -2.13 9.50
C SER A 140 -2.64 -3.64 9.42
N LEU A 141 -2.15 -4.35 8.39
CA LEU A 141 -2.29 -5.81 8.31
C LEU A 141 -1.53 -6.49 9.45
N LEU A 142 -0.34 -5.99 9.78
CA LEU A 142 0.48 -6.51 10.88
C LEU A 142 -0.17 -6.22 12.24
N LEU A 143 -0.73 -5.02 12.39
CA LEU A 143 -1.53 -4.66 13.57
C LEU A 143 -2.70 -5.61 13.75
N ILE A 144 -3.50 -5.83 12.70
CA ILE A 144 -4.67 -6.72 12.75
C ILE A 144 -4.25 -8.16 13.09
N LYS A 145 -3.17 -8.67 12.49
CA LYS A 145 -2.62 -9.99 12.83
C LYS A 145 -2.22 -10.08 14.30
N SER A 146 -1.54 -9.07 14.83
CA SER A 146 -1.14 -9.00 16.24
C SER A 146 -2.37 -9.00 17.17
N LEU A 147 -3.41 -8.24 16.84
CA LEU A 147 -4.67 -8.20 17.60
C LEU A 147 -5.40 -9.55 17.59
N ILE A 148 -5.43 -10.26 16.46
CA ILE A 148 -6.02 -11.60 16.39
C ILE A 148 -5.22 -12.59 17.24
N GLN A 149 -3.88 -12.54 17.16
CA GLN A 149 -2.99 -13.40 17.96
C GLN A 149 -3.14 -13.15 19.47
N SER A 150 -3.36 -11.89 19.87
CA SER A 150 -3.62 -11.50 21.26
C SER A 150 -5.08 -11.69 21.68
N GLN A 151 -5.90 -12.32 20.83
CA GLN A 151 -7.30 -12.64 21.10
C GLN A 151 -8.18 -11.41 21.38
N HIS A 152 -7.91 -10.30 20.68
CA HIS A 152 -8.61 -9.03 20.84
C HIS A 152 -10.11 -9.17 20.59
N ALA A 153 -10.91 -8.77 21.58
CA ALA A 153 -12.34 -9.08 21.62
C ALA A 153 -13.16 -8.51 20.44
N PRO A 154 -12.93 -7.26 19.97
CA PRO A 154 -13.67 -6.71 18.82
C PRO A 154 -13.54 -7.50 17.51
N LEU A 155 -12.49 -8.31 17.36
CA LEU A 155 -12.23 -9.10 16.15
C LEU A 155 -12.70 -10.56 16.26
N LYS A 156 -13.29 -10.95 17.40
CA LYS A 156 -13.84 -12.29 17.63
C LYS A 156 -15.20 -12.44 16.97
N LEU A 157 -15.39 -13.57 16.30
CA LEU A 157 -16.67 -14.00 15.75
C LEU A 157 -17.46 -14.82 16.79
N THR A 158 -18.77 -14.97 16.55
CA THR A 158 -19.70 -15.67 17.46
C THR A 158 -19.36 -17.16 17.64
N ASN A 159 -18.70 -17.76 16.66
CA ASN A 159 -18.28 -19.16 16.67
C ASN A 159 -16.90 -19.40 17.30
N ARG A 160 -16.32 -18.41 18.00
CA ARG A 160 -14.96 -18.41 18.58
C ARG A 160 -13.80 -18.37 17.57
N ASP A 161 -14.08 -18.18 16.28
CA ASP A 161 -13.07 -17.83 15.29
C ASP A 161 -12.80 -16.31 15.27
N TYR A 162 -11.91 -15.86 14.39
CA TYR A 162 -11.61 -14.46 14.15
C TYR A 162 -11.92 -14.07 12.71
N CYS A 163 -12.22 -12.79 12.51
CA CYS A 163 -12.36 -12.26 11.16
C CYS A 163 -11.08 -12.46 10.35
N ARG A 164 -11.21 -12.63 9.03
CA ARG A 164 -10.05 -12.66 8.14
C ARG A 164 -9.34 -11.30 8.21
N VAL A 165 -8.04 -11.32 7.95
CA VAL A 165 -7.17 -10.15 8.13
C VAL A 165 -7.32 -9.07 7.06
N ASN A 166 -8.03 -9.34 5.95
CA ASN A 166 -8.27 -8.33 4.91
C ASN A 166 -9.25 -7.26 5.40
N ILE A 167 -9.07 -6.03 4.90
CA ILE A 167 -9.84 -4.86 5.32
C ILE A 167 -11.36 -5.07 5.27
N SER A 168 -11.92 -5.66 4.20
CA SER A 168 -13.36 -5.88 4.06
C SER A 168 -13.93 -6.80 5.14
N SER A 169 -13.19 -7.86 5.47
CA SER A 169 -13.60 -8.80 6.52
C SER A 169 -13.51 -8.18 7.92
N VAL A 170 -12.50 -7.36 8.19
CA VAL A 170 -12.37 -6.62 9.45
C VAL A 170 -13.48 -5.58 9.58
N TYR A 171 -13.74 -4.82 8.51
CA TYR A 171 -14.82 -3.83 8.46
C TYR A 171 -16.18 -4.48 8.72
N GLN A 172 -16.50 -5.57 8.01
CA GLN A 172 -17.75 -6.31 8.21
C GLN A 172 -17.85 -6.91 9.62
N CYS A 173 -16.73 -7.36 10.20
CA CYS A 173 -16.72 -7.87 11.57
C CYS A 173 -17.14 -6.81 12.59
N LEU A 174 -16.55 -5.61 12.49
CA LEU A 174 -16.76 -4.50 13.42
C LEU A 174 -18.11 -3.81 13.23
N PHE A 175 -18.53 -3.58 11.98
CA PHE A 175 -19.66 -2.70 11.66
C PHE A 175 -20.90 -3.41 11.13
N LYS A 176 -20.81 -4.70 10.80
CA LYS A 176 -21.88 -5.47 10.14
C LYS A 176 -22.36 -4.80 8.84
N ASP A 177 -21.42 -4.19 8.14
CA ASP A 177 -21.63 -3.36 6.96
C ASP A 177 -20.56 -3.68 5.92
N GLU A 178 -20.77 -3.23 4.69
CA GLU A 178 -19.85 -3.39 3.56
C GLU A 178 -19.49 -2.02 2.98
N PHE A 179 -18.40 -1.97 2.21
CA PHE A 179 -17.99 -0.75 1.53
C PHE A 179 -17.49 -1.09 0.13
N ASN A 180 -17.43 -0.08 -0.74
CA ASN A 180 -16.96 -0.26 -2.11
C ASN A 180 -15.43 -0.34 -2.13
N ALA A 181 -14.89 -1.53 -1.89
CA ALA A 181 -13.46 -1.81 -1.99
C ALA A 181 -12.95 -1.63 -3.43
N HIS A 182 -11.64 -1.45 -3.58
CA HIS A 182 -10.97 -1.18 -4.86
C HIS A 182 -11.25 0.22 -5.41
N ASP A 183 -11.41 1.15 -4.48
CA ASP A 183 -11.32 2.58 -4.71
C ASP A 183 -10.54 3.16 -3.54
N ALA A 184 -9.34 3.68 -3.80
CA ALA A 184 -8.46 4.13 -2.73
C ALA A 184 -9.13 5.12 -1.76
N LEU A 185 -10.10 5.94 -2.19
CA LEU A 185 -10.79 6.86 -1.29
C LEU A 185 -11.76 6.12 -0.35
N GLU A 186 -12.51 5.16 -0.86
CA GLU A 186 -13.40 4.32 -0.05
C GLU A 186 -12.60 3.38 0.86
N ASP A 187 -11.48 2.83 0.39
CA ASP A 187 -10.57 1.99 1.17
C ASP A 187 -9.97 2.77 2.35
N VAL A 188 -9.47 4.00 2.16
CA VAL A 188 -8.97 4.80 3.30
C VAL A 188 -10.06 5.25 4.26
N LYS A 189 -11.29 5.50 3.78
CA LYS A 189 -12.44 5.80 4.65
C LYS A 189 -12.79 4.59 5.51
N ALA A 190 -12.86 3.41 4.91
CA ALA A 190 -13.12 2.17 5.61
C ALA A 190 -12.04 1.87 6.64
N LEU A 191 -10.77 1.99 6.26
CA LEU A 191 -9.64 1.77 7.16
C LEU A 191 -9.63 2.79 8.30
N ARG A 192 -9.85 4.08 8.03
CA ARG A 192 -9.99 5.09 9.10
C ARG A 192 -11.12 4.73 10.06
N LYS A 193 -12.27 4.27 9.55
CA LYS A 193 -13.38 3.83 10.39
C LYS A 193 -12.98 2.61 11.22
N ILE A 194 -12.18 1.68 10.72
CA ILE A 194 -11.63 0.58 11.55
C ILE A 194 -10.81 1.12 12.73
N PHE A 195 -10.07 2.21 12.58
CA PHE A 195 -9.32 2.86 13.68
C PHE A 195 -10.19 3.70 14.64
N SER A 196 -11.52 3.64 14.53
CA SER A 196 -12.47 4.28 15.45
C SER A 196 -12.54 3.55 16.81
N PRO A 197 -13.25 4.11 17.81
CA PRO A 197 -13.42 3.49 19.12
C PRO A 197 -13.92 2.05 19.11
N GLU A 198 -14.61 1.61 18.05
CA GLU A 198 -15.14 0.26 17.86
C GLU A 198 -14.05 -0.81 17.83
N LEU A 199 -12.85 -0.50 17.33
CA LEU A 199 -11.70 -1.40 17.42
C LEU A 199 -11.06 -1.37 18.82
N ALA A 200 -11.34 -0.36 19.64
CA ALA A 200 -10.91 -0.27 21.04
C ALA A 200 -9.39 -0.51 21.25
N ILE A 201 -8.55 0.17 20.46
CA ILE A 201 -7.09 0.12 20.59
C ILE A 201 -6.51 1.48 20.95
N ASP A 202 -5.39 1.46 21.68
CA ASP A 202 -4.65 2.68 22.03
C ASP A 202 -3.53 2.98 21.02
N ILE A 203 -3.01 4.22 21.08
CA ILE A 203 -1.92 4.69 20.22
C ILE A 203 -0.67 3.81 20.35
N ARG A 204 -0.38 3.33 21.57
CA ARG A 204 0.80 2.49 21.84
C ARG A 204 0.70 1.16 21.09
N THR A 205 -0.48 0.56 21.05
CA THR A 205 -0.75 -0.69 20.34
C THR A 205 -0.59 -0.51 18.85
N ILE A 206 -1.09 0.61 18.30
CA ILE A 206 -0.91 0.97 16.88
C ILE A 206 0.59 1.03 16.55
N VAL A 207 1.35 1.86 17.27
CA VAL A 207 2.79 2.05 17.02
C VAL A 207 3.57 0.75 17.16
N ASN A 208 3.32 -0.03 18.22
CA ASN A 208 4.11 -1.23 18.49
C ASN A 208 3.75 -2.42 17.58
N SER A 209 2.55 -2.46 17.02
CA SER A 209 2.08 -3.61 16.24
C SER A 209 1.98 -3.35 14.74
N SER A 210 2.14 -2.10 14.28
CA SER A 210 2.07 -1.75 12.85
C SER A 210 3.44 -1.74 12.16
N GLN A 211 4.51 -2.20 12.84
CA GLN A 211 5.89 -2.20 12.34
C GLN A 211 6.27 -0.83 11.74
N ILE A 212 6.26 0.20 12.58
CA ILE A 212 6.59 1.56 12.12
C ILE A 212 8.03 1.59 11.62
N GLN A 213 8.20 2.04 10.39
CA GLN A 213 9.49 2.09 9.69
C GLN A 213 9.77 3.50 9.16
N THR A 214 11.04 3.89 9.18
CA THR A 214 11.47 5.17 8.57
C THR A 214 11.43 5.07 7.05
N VAL A 215 11.60 6.19 6.34
CA VAL A 215 11.74 6.18 4.87
C VAL A 215 12.99 5.38 4.45
N CYS A 216 14.09 5.52 5.21
CA CYS A 216 15.33 4.77 4.98
C CYS A 216 15.10 3.26 5.06
N ASP A 217 14.47 2.79 6.15
CA ASP A 217 14.17 1.36 6.32
C ASP A 217 13.24 0.84 5.22
N ALA A 218 12.18 1.61 4.89
CA ALA A 218 11.26 1.28 3.81
C ALA A 218 11.95 1.19 2.44
N ARG A 219 12.95 2.03 2.19
CA ARG A 219 13.76 2.01 0.96
C ARG A 219 14.67 0.78 0.92
N MET A 220 15.29 0.41 2.04
CA MET A 220 16.06 -0.84 2.15
C MET A 220 15.20 -2.08 1.89
N ASP A 221 13.97 -2.09 2.41
CA ASP A 221 13.01 -3.16 2.17
C ASP A 221 12.58 -3.23 0.70
N LEU A 222 12.35 -2.08 0.06
CA LEU A 222 12.09 -2.01 -1.38
C LEU A 222 13.27 -2.57 -2.19
N ASP A 223 14.50 -2.19 -1.88
CA ASP A 223 15.70 -2.70 -2.56
C ASP A 223 15.80 -4.23 -2.42
N HIS A 224 15.48 -4.77 -1.24
CA HIS A 224 15.42 -6.21 -1.01
C HIS A 224 14.31 -6.88 -1.83
N ILE A 225 13.12 -6.28 -1.90
CA ILE A 225 11.98 -6.77 -2.69
C ILE A 225 12.35 -6.80 -4.18
N ASP A 226 12.91 -5.71 -4.71
CA ASP A 226 13.31 -5.61 -6.12
C ASP A 226 14.44 -6.59 -6.43
N LYS A 227 15.43 -6.73 -5.53
CA LYS A 227 16.50 -7.71 -5.71
C LYS A 227 15.96 -9.13 -5.76
N ARG A 228 15.02 -9.48 -4.88
CA ARG A 228 14.36 -10.78 -4.87
C ARG A 228 13.62 -11.02 -6.19
N LEU A 229 12.96 -10.02 -6.74
CA LEU A 229 12.27 -10.11 -8.04
C LEU A 229 13.26 -10.31 -9.19
N GLU A 230 14.38 -9.59 -9.22
CA GLU A 230 15.45 -9.81 -10.20
C GLU A 230 15.98 -11.24 -10.16
N LEU A 231 16.30 -11.73 -8.95
CA LEU A 231 16.79 -13.09 -8.75
C LEU A 231 15.75 -14.12 -9.18
N PHE A 232 14.47 -13.91 -8.84
CA PHE A 232 13.38 -14.76 -9.27
C PHE A 232 13.32 -14.88 -10.81
N GLN A 233 13.52 -13.79 -11.54
CA GLN A 233 13.51 -13.81 -13.01
C GLN A 233 14.63 -14.67 -13.60
N THR A 234 15.75 -14.86 -12.90
CA THR A 234 16.84 -15.71 -13.39
C THR A 234 16.46 -17.19 -13.51
N PHE A 235 15.43 -17.63 -12.78
CA PHE A 235 14.92 -19.00 -12.84
C PHE A 235 13.88 -19.21 -13.95
N VAL A 236 13.31 -18.13 -14.49
CA VAL A 236 12.25 -18.20 -15.51
C VAL A 236 12.82 -18.72 -16.82
N GLY A 237 12.19 -19.75 -17.38
CA GLY A 237 12.65 -20.44 -18.59
C GLY A 237 13.74 -21.49 -18.35
N GLY A 238 14.25 -21.59 -17.12
CA GLY A 238 15.15 -22.66 -16.66
C GLY A 238 14.41 -23.65 -15.76
N LEU A 239 14.60 -23.53 -14.44
CA LEU A 239 13.94 -24.40 -13.46
C LEU A 239 12.48 -24.06 -13.23
N TYR A 240 12.06 -22.84 -13.57
CA TYR A 240 10.68 -22.40 -13.43
C TYR A 240 10.12 -21.91 -14.77
N CYS A 241 9.05 -22.52 -15.24
CA CYS A 241 8.37 -22.21 -16.49
C CYS A 241 6.90 -21.89 -16.19
N PRO A 242 6.52 -20.60 -16.10
CA PRO A 242 5.17 -20.18 -15.67
C PRO A 242 4.03 -20.75 -16.53
N GLN A 243 4.30 -21.02 -17.82
CA GLN A 243 3.32 -21.51 -18.79
C GLN A 243 3.37 -23.03 -19.00
N ALA A 244 4.33 -23.72 -18.37
CA ALA A 244 4.46 -25.17 -18.51
C ALA A 244 3.54 -25.89 -17.52
N SER A 245 2.92 -26.99 -17.95
CA SER A 245 2.11 -27.86 -17.09
C SER A 245 2.92 -28.48 -15.93
N LYS A 246 4.25 -28.60 -16.11
CA LYS A 246 5.21 -28.96 -15.06
C LYS A 246 6.50 -28.14 -15.23
N SER A 247 6.98 -27.62 -14.12
CA SER A 247 8.31 -27.02 -13.97
C SER A 247 9.15 -27.86 -13.01
N PRO A 248 10.48 -27.93 -13.17
CA PRO A 248 11.38 -28.59 -12.22
C PRO A 248 11.20 -28.13 -10.77
N ILE A 249 10.95 -26.83 -10.55
CA ILE A 249 10.58 -26.27 -9.24
C ILE A 249 9.28 -25.48 -9.33
N THR A 250 8.58 -25.39 -8.21
CA THR A 250 7.34 -24.61 -8.11
C THR A 250 7.64 -23.12 -7.93
N HIS A 251 6.67 -22.26 -8.27
CA HIS A 251 6.74 -20.81 -8.02
C HIS A 251 7.12 -20.48 -6.57
N SER A 252 6.53 -21.20 -5.59
CA SER A 252 6.83 -20.99 -4.17
C SER A 252 8.28 -21.34 -3.82
N MET A 253 8.82 -22.42 -4.40
CA MET A 253 10.23 -22.79 -4.21
C MET A 253 11.15 -21.73 -4.83
N THR A 254 10.85 -21.26 -6.04
CA THR A 254 11.62 -20.20 -6.69
C THR A 254 11.66 -18.92 -5.86
N LEU A 255 10.51 -18.48 -5.32
CA LEU A 255 10.44 -17.31 -4.44
C LEU A 255 11.29 -17.48 -3.18
N LYS A 256 11.31 -18.69 -2.58
CA LYS A 256 12.14 -18.96 -1.40
C LYS A 256 13.63 -18.91 -1.73
N ILE A 257 14.05 -19.53 -2.84
CA ILE A 257 15.46 -19.53 -3.26
C ILE A 257 15.94 -18.11 -3.56
N ALA A 258 15.16 -17.36 -4.36
CA ALA A 258 15.45 -15.96 -4.67
C ALA A 258 15.44 -15.09 -3.41
N GLY A 259 14.54 -15.35 -2.46
CA GLY A 259 14.48 -14.67 -1.17
C GLY A 259 15.70 -14.91 -0.27
N SER A 260 16.39 -16.04 -0.44
CA SER A 260 17.66 -16.32 0.23
C SER A 260 18.88 -15.65 -0.46
N GLY A 261 18.66 -14.86 -1.51
CA GLY A 261 19.72 -14.16 -2.23
C GLY A 261 20.40 -14.98 -3.34
N LEU A 262 19.87 -16.15 -3.69
CA LEU A 262 20.45 -17.04 -4.71
C LEU A 262 19.80 -16.84 -6.08
N SER A 263 20.62 -16.76 -7.11
CA SER A 263 20.22 -16.78 -8.52
C SER A 263 20.27 -18.20 -9.10
N TYR A 264 19.70 -18.36 -10.29
CA TYR A 264 19.80 -19.62 -11.04
C TYR A 264 21.25 -20.04 -11.32
N LYS A 265 22.16 -19.08 -11.55
CA LYS A 265 23.59 -19.38 -11.81
C LYS A 265 24.32 -19.94 -10.61
N ASP A 266 23.93 -19.51 -9.41
CA ASP A 266 24.58 -19.94 -8.17
C ASP A 266 24.32 -21.44 -7.90
N LEU A 267 23.21 -21.99 -8.42
CA LEU A 267 22.89 -23.41 -8.32
C LEU A 267 23.74 -24.32 -9.24
N TYR A 268 24.50 -23.76 -10.17
CA TYR A 268 25.42 -24.51 -11.03
C TYR A 268 26.86 -24.54 -10.51
N GLN A 269 27.17 -23.79 -9.45
CA GLN A 269 28.51 -23.65 -8.91
C GLN A 269 28.77 -24.57 -7.70
N THR A 270 27.88 -25.52 -7.44
CA THR A 270 27.98 -26.59 -6.43
C THR A 270 28.16 -27.94 -7.07
#